data_AF-A0A8T4R6B4-F1
#
_entry.id   AF-A0A8T4R6B4-F1
#
_cell.length_a   1.000
_cell.length_b   1.000
_cell.length_c   1.000
_cell.angle_alpha   90.00
_cell.angle_beta   90.00
_cell.angle_gamma   90.00
#
_symmetry.space_group_name_H-M   'P 1'
#
loop_
_entity.id
_entity.type
_entity.pdbx_description
1 polymer ?
#
loop_
_entity_poly.entity_id
_entity_poly.type
_entity_poly.pdbx_seq_one_letter_code
_entity_poly.pdbx_strand_id
1 'polypeptide(L)' 'MYINLIKQKKQKYSLEEKVEVCGWVSKDTGTIEDIKWIYHSRLGEYTWGYKVKLDNNKPVLNFSYIPEGYLRKLEQIKN' A
#
# COMPACT_ATOMS: atom_id res chain seq x y z
N MET A 1 2.86 -33.57 2.59
CA MET A 1 2.98 -32.22 3.18
C MET A 1 3.01 -31.22 2.03
N TYR A 2 1.85 -30.69 1.63
CA TYR A 2 1.77 -29.80 0.47
C TYR A 2 2.17 -28.39 0.89
N ILE A 3 3.39 -28.00 0.52
CA ILE A 3 3.81 -26.60 0.58
C ILE A 3 3.07 -25.91 -0.57
N ASN A 4 1.89 -25.38 -0.29
CA ASN A 4 1.26 -24.40 -1.17
C ASN A 4 2.19 -23.19 -1.18
N LEU A 5 3.12 -23.15 -2.13
CA LEU A 5 3.86 -21.97 -2.51
C LEU A 5 2.82 -20.99 -3.05
N ILE A 6 2.13 -20.29 -2.16
CA ILE A 6 1.44 -19.05 -2.50
C ILE A 6 2.54 -18.23 -3.17
N LYS A 7 2.45 -18.03 -4.49
CA LYS A 7 3.34 -17.15 -5.24
C LYS A 7 3.17 -15.77 -4.61
N GLN A 8 3.96 -15.47 -3.58
CA GLN A 8 3.94 -14.17 -2.95
C GLN A 8 4.39 -13.20 -4.03
N LYS A 9 3.51 -12.25 -4.39
CA LYS A 9 3.88 -11.17 -5.30
C LYS A 9 5.10 -10.48 -4.69
N LYS A 10 6.07 -10.09 -5.52
CA LYS A 10 7.24 -9.37 -5.01
C LYS A 10 6.76 -8.06 -4.38
N GLN A 11 7.16 -7.79 -3.15
CA GLN A 11 6.84 -6.54 -2.46
C GLN A 11 7.38 -5.35 -3.24
N LYS A 12 6.52 -4.40 -3.57
CA LYS A 12 6.88 -3.24 -4.40
C LYS A 12 7.42 -2.05 -3.59
N TYR A 13 6.84 -1.78 -2.42
CA TYR A 13 7.17 -0.63 -1.58
C TYR A 13 7.81 -1.07 -0.25
N SER A 14 8.59 -0.19 0.38
CA SER A 14 9.29 -0.46 1.64
C SER A 14 8.78 0.42 2.78
N LEU A 15 9.14 0.06 4.02
CA LEU A 15 8.91 0.93 5.18
C LEU A 15 9.59 2.28 4.96
N GLU A 16 8.99 3.33 5.53
CA GLU A 16 9.44 4.72 5.43
C GLU A 16 9.47 5.29 4.01
N GLU A 17 9.01 4.54 3.00
CA GLU A 17 8.91 5.03 1.63
C GLU A 17 7.73 5.98 1.50
N LYS A 18 7.96 7.11 0.83
CA LYS A 18 6.91 8.07 0.47
C LYS A 18 6.12 7.58 -0.74
N VAL A 19 4.81 7.51 -0.57
CA VAL A 19 3.86 7.05 -1.58
C VAL A 19 2.71 8.05 -1.73
N GLU A 20 2.16 8.11 -2.93
CA GLU A 20 0.88 8.74 -3.22
C GLU A 20 -0.21 7.67 -3.13
N VAL A 21 -1.25 7.93 -2.36
CA VAL A 21 -2.46 7.11 -2.32
C VAL A 21 -3.37 7.56 -3.46
N CYS A 22 -3.56 6.71 -4.46
CA CYS A 22 -4.37 6.96 -5.65
C CYS A 22 -5.60 6.04 -5.66
N GLY A 23 -6.74 6.55 -6.13
CA GLY A 23 -7.96 5.76 -6.31
C GLY A 23 -9.05 6.02 -5.27
N TRP A 24 -8.81 6.98 -4.37
CA TRP A 24 -9.82 7.63 -3.55
C TRP A 24 -9.89 9.12 -3.94
N VAL A 25 -10.91 9.83 -3.47
CA VAL A 25 -11.32 11.18 -3.92
C VAL A 25 -10.19 12.23 -3.85
N SER A 26 -9.08 11.93 -3.17
CA SER A 26 -7.90 12.77 -3.08
C SER A 26 -6.62 11.98 -3.37
N LYS A 27 -5.69 12.64 -4.08
CA LYS A 27 -4.29 12.24 -4.19
C LYS A 27 -3.57 12.77 -2.95
N ASP A 28 -3.59 12.03 -1.87
CA ASP A 28 -2.84 12.38 -0.66
C ASP A 28 -1.51 11.62 -0.65
N THR A 29 -0.45 12.30 -0.23
CA THR A 29 0.86 11.68 -0.01
C THR A 29 0.99 11.23 1.44
N GLY A 30 1.81 10.21 1.66
CA GLY A 30 2.14 9.77 3.00
C GLY A 30 3.33 8.83 3.02
N THR A 31 3.67 8.40 4.23
CA THR A 31 4.80 7.51 4.49
C THR A 31 4.30 6.15 4.96
N ILE A 32 4.88 5.08 4.45
CA ILE A 32 4.56 3.71 4.88
C ILE A 32 5.10 3.47 6.29
N GLU A 33 4.22 3.13 7.22
CA GLU A 33 4.56 2.77 8.61
C GLU A 33 4.54 1.27 8.87
N ASP A 34 3.77 0.51 8.07
CA ASP A 34 3.67 -0.94 8.23
C ASP A 34 3.30 -1.62 6.91
N ILE A 35 3.69 -2.89 6.77
CA ILE A 35 3.51 -3.71 5.57
C ILE A 35 3.00 -5.08 5.96
N LYS A 36 1.91 -5.52 5.33
CA LYS A 36 1.28 -6.81 5.63
C LYS A 36 0.78 -7.49 4.37
N TRP A 37 0.84 -8.82 4.35
CA TRP A 37 0.14 -9.62 3.34
C TRP A 37 -1.35 -9.68 3.72
N ILE A 38 -2.21 -9.04 2.92
CA ILE A 38 -3.64 -8.91 3.20
C ILE A 38 -4.47 -9.55 2.09
N TYR A 39 -5.71 -9.93 2.42
CA TYR A 39 -6.67 -10.39 1.42
C TYR A 39 -7.47 -9.21 0.86
N HIS A 40 -7.40 -9.00 -0.46
CA HIS A 40 -8.13 -7.94 -1.15
C HIS A 40 -9.50 -8.45 -1.59
N SER A 41 -10.52 -8.25 -0.75
CA SER A 41 -11.88 -8.77 -0.97
C SER A 41 -12.46 -8.47 -2.36
N ARG A 42 -12.29 -7.24 -2.89
CA ARG A 42 -12.81 -6.87 -4.22
C ARG A 42 -12.10 -7.56 -5.40
N LEU A 43 -10.82 -7.95 -5.25
CA LEU A 43 -10.08 -8.65 -6.29
C LEU A 43 -10.07 -10.18 -6.07
N GLY A 44 -10.52 -10.63 -4.90
CA GLY A 44 -10.55 -12.05 -4.55
C GLY A 44 -9.17 -12.68 -4.35
N GLU A 45 -8.10 -11.88 -4.22
CA GLU A 45 -6.71 -12.34 -4.15
C GLU A 45 -5.95 -11.74 -2.95
N TYR A 46 -4.85 -12.39 -2.56
CA TYR A 46 -3.92 -11.80 -1.60
C TYR A 46 -2.97 -10.81 -2.28
N THR A 47 -2.66 -9.72 -1.59
CA THR A 47 -1.76 -8.66 -2.06
C THR A 47 -1.05 -8.01 -0.89
N TRP A 48 -0.03 -7.19 -1.18
CA TRP A 48 0.59 -6.36 -0.16
C TRP A 48 -0.34 -5.22 0.23
N GLY A 49 -0.53 -5.06 1.53
CA GLY A 49 -1.24 -3.96 2.15
C GLY A 49 -0.25 -3.10 2.93
N TYR A 50 -0.44 -1.79 2.87
CA TYR A 50 0.46 -0.83 3.46
C TYR A 50 -0.32 0.11 4.37
N LYS A 51 0.14 0.25 5.60
CA LYS A 51 -0.35 1.31 6.49
C LYS A 51 0.39 2.58 6.13
N VAL A 52 -0.33 3.58 5.65
CA VAL A 52 0.26 4.85 5.22
C VAL A 52 -0.19 5.95 6.16
N LYS A 53 0.76 6.66 6.75
CA LYS A 53 0.52 7.89 7.49
C LYS A 53 0.50 9.06 6.51
N LEU A 54 -0.68 9.64 6.31
CA LEU A 54 -0.86 10.74 5.37
C LEU A 54 -0.26 12.05 5.93
N ASP A 55 0.41 12.80 5.05
CA ASP A 55 1.07 14.07 5.40
C ASP A 55 0.05 15.16 5.80
N ASN A 56 -1.15 15.13 5.22
CA ASN A 56 -2.16 16.18 5.36
C ASN A 56 -2.97 16.14 6.67
N ASN A 57 -2.58 15.30 7.63
CA ASN A 57 -3.28 15.06 8.91
C ASN A 57 -4.78 14.73 8.76
N LYS A 58 -5.22 14.39 7.54
CA LYS A 58 -6.56 13.88 7.27
C LYS A 58 -6.65 12.51 7.93
N PRO A 59 -7.79 12.16 8.52
CA PRO A 59 -8.00 10.80 8.98
C PRO A 59 -7.73 9.88 7.79
N VAL A 60 -6.71 9.04 7.92
CA VAL A 60 -6.52 7.91 7.01
C VAL A 60 -7.87 7.21 7.03
N LEU A 61 -8.48 7.07 5.85
CA LEU A 61 -9.73 6.33 5.65
C LEU A 61 -9.75 5.12 6.61
N ASN A 62 -10.90 4.77 7.20
CA ASN A 62 -11.06 3.74 8.26
C ASN A 62 -10.44 2.34 7.98
N PHE A 63 -9.76 2.14 6.85
CA PHE A 63 -8.96 0.98 6.50
C PHE A 63 -7.59 1.00 7.20
N SER A 64 -7.28 -0.09 7.90
CA SER A 64 -5.97 -0.25 8.55
C SER A 64 -4.81 -0.45 7.57
N TYR A 65 -5.09 -0.95 6.35
CA TYR A 65 -4.09 -1.16 5.29
C TYR A 65 -4.67 -0.82 3.92
N ILE A 66 -3.89 -0.08 3.12
CA ILE A 66 -4.20 0.26 1.73
C ILE A 66 -3.56 -0.80 0.81
N PRO A 67 -4.33 -1.46 -0.07
CA PRO A 67 -3.76 -2.44 -0.98
C PRO A 67 -2.80 -1.83 -2.00
N GLU A 68 -1.78 -2.58 -2.42
CA GLU A 68 -0.68 -2.15 -3.31
C GLU A 68 -1.15 -1.40 -4.56
N GLY A 69 -2.27 -1.84 -5.16
CA GLY A 69 -2.82 -1.24 -6.38
C GLY A 69 -3.31 0.20 -6.23
N TYR A 70 -3.52 0.66 -4.99
CA TYR A 70 -3.92 2.03 -4.66
C TYR A 70 -2.75 2.93 -4.29
N LEU A 71 -1.51 2.46 -4.41
CA LEU A 71 -0.32 3.23 -4.10
C LEU A 71 0.49 3.48 -5.37
N ARG A 72 1.07 4.67 -5.45
CA ARG A 72 2.08 5.02 -6.45
C ARG A 72 3.32 5.53 -5.74
N LYS A 73 4.48 5.15 -6.27
CA LYS A 73 5.74 5.74 -5.85
C LYS A 73 5.76 7.19 -6.30
N LEU A 74 6.09 8.10 -5.39
CA LEU A 74 6.46 9.45 -5.80
C LEU A 74 7.82 9.32 -6.47
N GLU A 75 7.88 9.47 -7.80
CA GLU A 75 9.17 9.55 -8.47
C GLU A 75 9.93 10.73 -7.86
N GLN A 76 11.10 10.45 -7.29
CA GLN A 76 12.04 11.51 -6.93
C GLN A 76 12.34 12.25 -8.23
N ILE A 77 11.84 13.48 -8.35
CA ILE A 77 12.23 14.40 -9.41
C ILE A 77 13.74 14.52 -9.26
N LYS A 78 14.49 13.80 -10.11
CA LYS A 78 15.93 14.01 -10.28
C LYS A 78 16.05 15.37 -10.96
N ASN A 79 16.35 16.38 -10.17
CA ASN A 79 16.91 17.64 -10.67
C ASN A 79 18.29 17.38 -11.29
#